data_AF-A0A2D7VRD2-F1
#
_entry.id   AF-A0A2D7VRD2-F1
#
_cell.length_a   1.000
_cell.length_b   1.000
_cell.length_c   1.000
_cell.angle_alpha   90.00
_cell.angle_beta   90.00
_cell.angle_gamma   90.00
#
_symmetry.space_group_name_H-M   'P 1'
#
loop_
_entity.id
_entity.type
_entity.pdbx_description
1 polymer ?
#
loop_
_entity_poly.entity_id
_entity_poly.type
_entity_poly.pdbx_seq_one_letter_code
_entity_poly.pdbx_strand_id
1 'polypeptide(L)'
;EVLVGFVVFAIKEKHGGSVGYIMELLYHREEESVGAQLLQLATNKMIDKKTDVCLAWCFKHAPNYRAFKKQRFMTFIEKLRPITLHIGFRSLSITTPLIKKRENWYISYSDSDTV
;
A
#
# COMPACT_ATOMS: atom_id res chain seq x y z
N GLU A 1 -25.88 -0.68 -8.87
CA GLU A 1 -24.98 -0.55 -7.70
C GLU A 1 -23.75 0.26 -8.09
N VAL A 2 -23.14 1.00 -7.16
CA VAL A 2 -21.96 1.84 -7.42
C VAL A 2 -20.77 1.30 -6.62
N LEU A 3 -19.66 1.02 -7.29
CA LEU A 3 -18.41 0.59 -6.64
C LEU A 3 -17.71 1.81 -6.03
N VAL A 4 -17.59 1.83 -4.70
CA VAL A 4 -17.00 2.97 -3.95
C VAL A 4 -15.55 2.74 -3.50
N GLY A 5 -15.02 1.53 -3.70
CA GLY A 5 -13.63 1.21 -3.40
C GLY A 5 -13.31 -0.28 -3.55
N PHE A 6 -12.02 -0.59 -3.54
CA PHE A 6 -11.51 -1.95 -3.57
C PHE A 6 -10.15 -2.05 -2.85
N VAL A 7 -9.80 -3.27 -2.45
CA VAL A 7 -8.48 -3.62 -1.93
C VAL A 7 -7.99 -4.85 -2.66
N VAL A 8 -6.72 -4.84 -3.05
CA VAL A 8 -6.01 -6.01 -3.56
C VAL A 8 -4.98 -6.40 -2.52
N PHE A 9 -4.90 -7.69 -2.20
CA PHE A 9 -3.90 -8.20 -1.29
C PHE A 9 -3.42 -9.58 -1.72
N ALA A 10 -2.22 -9.93 -1.26
CA ALA A 10 -1.62 -11.24 -1.50
C ALA A 10 -1.04 -11.78 -0.18
N ILE A 11 -0.97 -13.11 -0.07
CA ILE A 11 -0.24 -13.81 0.99
C ILE A 11 0.79 -14.68 0.29
N LYS A 12 2.05 -14.59 0.71
CA LYS A 12 3.18 -15.29 0.11
C LYS A 12 4.06 -15.87 1.21
N GLU A 13 4.50 -17.10 1.01
CA GLU A 13 5.56 -17.69 1.83
C GLU A 13 6.92 -17.15 1.34
N LYS A 14 7.65 -16.46 2.21
CA LYS A 14 8.97 -15.88 1.92
C LYS A 14 9.89 -15.96 3.13
N HIS A 15 11.16 -16.28 2.88
CA HIS A 15 12.20 -16.35 3.93
C HIS A 15 11.83 -17.23 5.13
N GLY A 16 11.02 -18.27 4.92
CA GLY A 16 10.57 -19.18 5.98
C GLY A 16 9.40 -18.66 6.82
N GLY A 17 8.76 -17.55 6.45
CA GLY A 17 7.53 -17.04 7.08
C GLY A 17 6.45 -16.67 6.06
N SER A 18 5.25 -16.41 6.56
CA SER A 18 4.08 -16.04 5.76
C SER A 18 3.91 -14.52 5.77
N VAL A 19 4.03 -13.88 4.60
CA VAL A 19 3.98 -12.43 4.44
C VAL A 19 2.73 -12.02 3.67
N GLY A 20 1.95 -11.13 4.27
CA GLY A 20 0.80 -10.49 3.68
C GLY A 20 1.20 -9.15 3.05
N TYR A 21 0.72 -8.88 1.85
CA TYR A 21 0.94 -7.62 1.15
C TYR A 21 -0.40 -6.97 0.86
N ILE A 22 -0.58 -5.72 1.28
CA ILE A 22 -1.61 -4.86 0.70
C ILE A 22 -1.06 -4.32 -0.61
N MET A 23 -1.51 -4.91 -1.71
CA MET A 23 -1.05 -4.61 -3.06
C MET A 23 -1.60 -3.27 -3.55
N GLU A 24 -2.90 -3.04 -3.34
CA GLU A 24 -3.58 -1.81 -3.75
C GLU A 24 -4.73 -1.49 -2.78
N LEU A 25 -4.96 -0.19 -2.54
CA LEU A 25 -6.11 0.29 -1.77
C LEU A 25 -6.60 1.60 -2.38
N LEU A 26 -7.68 1.51 -3.15
CA LEU A 26 -8.35 2.66 -3.77
C LEU A 26 -9.79 2.74 -3.29
N TYR A 27 -10.23 3.94 -2.95
CA TYR A 27 -11.59 4.22 -2.54
C TYR A 27 -11.93 5.68 -2.85
N HIS A 28 -13.23 5.99 -2.90
CA HIS A 28 -13.69 7.36 -3.13
C HIS A 28 -13.22 8.27 -1.99
N ARG A 29 -12.61 9.42 -2.31
CA ARG A 29 -11.93 10.26 -1.29
C ARG A 29 -12.84 10.75 -0.18
N GLU A 30 -14.12 10.95 -0.49
CA GLU A 30 -15.14 11.41 0.46
C GLU A 30 -15.60 10.28 1.40
N GLU A 31 -15.23 9.03 1.10
CA GLU A 31 -15.65 7.83 1.81
C GLU A 31 -14.49 7.19 2.59
N GLU A 32 -13.81 7.96 3.45
CA GLU A 32 -12.64 7.47 4.21
C GLU A 32 -12.91 6.21 5.03
N SER A 33 -14.16 6.01 5.48
CA SER A 33 -14.59 4.82 6.22
C SER A 33 -14.45 3.54 5.39
N VAL A 34 -14.72 3.62 4.08
CA VAL A 34 -14.59 2.50 3.13
C VAL A 34 -13.17 1.99 3.10
N GLY A 35 -12.17 2.88 3.01
CA GLY A 35 -10.76 2.48 3.04
C GLY A 35 -10.37 1.71 4.30
N ALA A 36 -10.86 2.15 5.46
CA ALA A 36 -10.59 1.46 6.73
C ALA A 36 -11.29 0.10 6.82
N GLN A 37 -12.52 -0.01 6.32
CA GLN A 37 -13.27 -1.28 6.29
C GLN A 37 -12.64 -2.30 5.34
N LEU A 38 -12.21 -1.84 4.15
CA LEU A 38 -11.52 -2.68 3.18
C LEU A 38 -10.18 -3.20 3.71
N LEU A 39 -9.40 -2.34 4.38
CA LEU A 39 -8.17 -2.78 5.04
C LEU A 39 -8.46 -3.80 6.14
N GLN A 40 -9.47 -3.56 6.97
CA GLN A 40 -9.85 -4.51 8.02
C GLN A 40 -10.26 -5.87 7.43
N LEU A 41 -11.02 -5.87 6.32
CA LEU A 41 -11.39 -7.10 5.62
C LEU A 41 -10.14 -7.85 5.13
N ALA A 42 -9.19 -7.16 4.51
CA ALA A 42 -7.96 -7.76 4.00
C ALA A 42 -7.08 -8.30 5.14
N THR A 43 -6.88 -7.52 6.21
CA THR A 43 -6.06 -7.95 7.35
C THR A 43 -6.70 -9.09 8.12
N ASN A 44 -8.02 -9.12 8.30
CA ASN A 44 -8.72 -10.26 8.89
C ASN A 44 -8.47 -11.54 8.09
N LYS A 45 -8.52 -11.47 6.75
CA LYS A 45 -8.19 -12.63 5.90
C LYS A 45 -6.74 -13.09 6.05
N MET A 46 -5.80 -12.18 6.30
CA MET A 46 -4.40 -12.53 6.59
C MET A 46 -4.25 -13.16 7.99
N ILE A 47 -4.96 -12.65 8.99
CA ILE A 47 -4.99 -13.20 10.35
C ILE A 47 -5.55 -14.63 10.33
N ASP A 48 -6.65 -14.87 9.61
CA ASP A 48 -7.24 -16.22 9.46
C ASP A 48 -6.26 -17.20 8.82
N LYS A 49 -5.34 -16.70 7.99
CA LYS A 49 -4.27 -17.48 7.36
C LYS A 49 -2.98 -17.53 8.18
N LYS A 50 -2.98 -16.97 9.41
CA LYS A 50 -1.83 -16.94 10.32
C LYS A 50 -0.59 -16.30 9.68
N THR A 51 -0.80 -15.26 8.87
CA THR A 51 0.28 -14.46 8.31
C THR A 51 1.08 -13.77 9.41
N ASP A 52 2.42 -13.86 9.36
CA ASP A 52 3.32 -13.34 10.39
C ASP A 52 3.41 -11.81 10.37
N VAL A 53 3.37 -11.22 9.18
CA VAL A 53 3.49 -9.77 8.98
C VAL A 53 2.67 -9.29 7.78
N CYS A 54 2.06 -8.11 7.90
CA CYS A 54 1.39 -7.42 6.81
C CYS A 54 2.19 -6.17 6.41
N LEU A 55 2.56 -6.08 5.14
CA LEU A 55 3.34 -5.00 4.56
C LEU A 55 2.51 -4.20 3.56
N ALA A 56 2.73 -2.89 3.53
CA ALA A 56 2.12 -1.97 2.57
C ALA A 56 3.14 -0.89 2.16
N TRP A 57 3.06 -0.43 0.91
CA TRP A 57 3.74 0.78 0.47
C TRP A 57 2.73 1.91 0.42
N CYS A 58 2.98 2.95 1.22
CA CYS A 58 2.12 4.11 1.30
C CYS A 58 2.94 5.31 1.74
N PHE A 59 2.98 6.36 0.92
CA PHE A 59 3.58 7.62 1.32
C PHE A 59 2.70 8.38 2.30
N LYS A 60 3.29 9.21 3.16
CA LYS A 60 2.55 10.03 4.15
C LYS A 60 1.53 10.96 3.52
N HIS A 61 1.81 11.46 2.30
CA HIS A 61 0.92 12.33 1.53
C HIS A 61 -0.11 11.58 0.70
N ALA A 62 -0.04 10.24 0.63
CA ALA A 62 -0.98 9.47 -0.16
C ALA A 62 -2.40 9.57 0.43
N PRO A 63 -3.45 9.68 -0.40
CA PRO A 63 -4.83 9.83 0.08
C PRO A 63 -5.29 8.72 1.03
N ASN A 64 -4.73 7.53 0.89
CA ASN A 64 -5.06 6.35 1.69
C ASN A 64 -4.23 6.18 2.97
N TYR A 65 -3.27 7.07 3.24
CA TYR A 65 -2.39 6.98 4.42
C TYR A 65 -3.16 6.96 5.74
N ARG A 66 -4.22 7.77 5.85
CA ARG A 66 -5.06 7.83 7.06
C ARG A 66 -5.78 6.52 7.33
N ALA A 67 -6.22 5.80 6.29
CA ALA A 67 -6.87 4.50 6.44
C ALA A 67 -5.90 3.48 7.06
N PHE A 68 -4.65 3.43 6.58
CA PHE A 68 -3.60 2.60 7.17
C PHE A 68 -3.35 2.93 8.65
N LYS A 69 -3.24 4.22 8.98
CA LYS A 69 -3.06 4.66 10.38
C LYS A 69 -4.22 4.24 11.29
N LYS A 70 -5.46 4.35 10.83
CA LYS A 70 -6.65 3.89 11.57
C LYS A 70 -6.61 2.38 11.84
N GLN A 71 -6.07 1.59 10.91
CA GLN A 71 -5.87 0.14 11.05
C GLN A 71 -4.54 -0.24 11.71
N ARG A 72 -3.94 0.69 12.48
CA ARG A 72 -2.72 0.46 13.28
C ARG A 72 -1.48 0.06 12.47
N PHE A 73 -1.46 0.31 11.16
CA PHE A 73 -0.21 0.22 10.41
C PHE A 73 0.77 1.27 10.93
N MET A 74 2.03 0.86 11.03
CA MET A 74 3.13 1.69 11.50
C MET A 74 4.23 1.74 10.46
N THR A 75 4.99 2.83 10.45
CA THR A 75 6.15 2.95 9.59
C THR A 75 7.19 1.93 10.01
N PHE A 76 7.59 1.08 9.08
CA PHE A 76 8.62 0.08 9.31
C PHE A 76 9.98 0.74 9.55
N ILE A 77 10.70 0.28 10.59
CA ILE A 77 11.99 0.83 11.03
C ILE A 77 13.02 0.63 9.91
N GLU A 78 13.71 1.70 9.52
CA GLU A 78 14.60 1.67 8.35
C GLU A 78 15.74 0.66 8.49
N LYS A 79 16.32 0.53 9.69
CA LYS A 79 17.40 -0.41 9.99
C LYS A 79 17.01 -1.88 9.81
N LEU A 80 15.71 -2.20 9.82
CA LEU A 80 15.21 -3.57 9.64
C LEU A 80 14.80 -3.84 8.19
N ARG A 81 14.78 -2.82 7.31
CA ARG A 81 14.38 -3.03 5.92
C ARG A 81 15.45 -3.87 5.23
N PRO A 82 15.07 -4.97 4.56
CA PRO A 82 16.04 -5.80 3.84
C PRO A 82 16.65 -5.06 2.64
N ILE A 83 15.92 -4.10 2.07
CA ILE A 83 16.33 -3.31 0.90
C ILE A 83 15.88 -1.84 1.03
N THR A 84 16.65 -0.94 0.43
CA THR A 84 16.26 0.46 0.22
C THR A 84 15.59 0.59 -1.14
N LEU A 85 14.41 1.19 -1.17
CA LEU A 85 13.65 1.39 -2.40
C LEU A 85 14.01 2.72 -3.05
N HIS A 86 14.57 2.64 -4.26
CA HIS A 86 14.85 3.80 -5.10
C HIS A 86 13.77 3.88 -6.18
N ILE A 87 12.85 4.82 -6.01
CA ILE A 87 11.75 5.04 -6.94
C ILE A 87 12.10 6.24 -7.82
N GLY A 88 12.07 6.03 -9.13
CA GLY A 88 12.24 7.06 -10.14
C GLY A 88 11.06 7.12 -11.10
N PHE A 89 11.12 8.05 -12.04
CA PHE A 89 10.13 8.17 -13.11
C PHE A 89 10.83 8.44 -14.43
N ARG A 90 10.18 8.07 -15.53
CA ARG A 90 10.53 8.49 -16.89
C ARG A 90 9.27 9.04 -17.56
N SER A 91 9.31 10.30 -17.98
CA SER A 91 8.20 10.89 -18.74
C SER A 91 8.08 10.21 -20.11
N LEU A 92 6.87 9.86 -20.52
CA LEU A 92 6.57 9.36 -21.86
C LEU A 92 6.37 10.48 -22.90
N SER A 93 6.19 11.72 -22.43
CA SER A 93 6.07 12.92 -23.26
C SER A 93 6.73 14.10 -22.56
N ILE A 94 5.98 15.17 -22.29
CA ILE A 94 6.49 16.40 -21.70
C ILE A 94 6.67 16.23 -20.20
N THR A 95 7.90 16.43 -19.73
CA THR A 95 8.18 16.47 -18.30
C THR A 95 7.61 17.74 -17.71
N THR A 96 6.60 17.61 -16.84
CA THR A 96 6.03 18.74 -16.11
C THR A 96 6.71 18.90 -14.73
N PRO A 97 6.71 20.11 -14.14
CA PRO A 97 7.13 20.29 -12.75
C PRO A 97 6.31 19.46 -11.75
N LEU A 98 5.07 19.09 -12.10
CA LEU A 98 4.19 18.26 -11.28
C LEU A 98 4.81 16.88 -11.02
N ILE A 99 5.25 16.18 -12.06
CA ILE A 99 5.79 14.83 -11.93
C ILE A 99 7.20 14.80 -11.31
N LYS A 100 7.90 15.93 -11.24
CA LYS A 100 9.20 16.02 -10.56
C LYS A 100 9.08 16.00 -9.03
N LYS A 101 7.90 16.33 -8.49
CA LYS A 101 7.64 16.38 -7.05
C LYS A 101 7.05 15.05 -6.59
N ARG A 102 7.76 14.35 -5.69
CA ARG A 102 7.36 13.03 -5.19
C ARG A 102 6.05 13.07 -4.40
N GLU A 103 5.72 14.23 -3.83
CA GLU A 103 4.46 14.48 -3.11
C GLU A 103 3.23 14.37 -4.02
N ASN A 104 3.42 14.42 -5.33
CA ASN A 104 2.36 14.23 -6.31
C ASN A 104 2.24 12.78 -6.79
N TRP A 105 3.11 11.88 -6.31
CA TRP A 105 3.09 10.48 -6.73
C TRP A 105 2.18 9.67 -5.82
N TYR A 106 1.40 8.80 -6.45
CA TYR A 106 0.73 7.68 -5.81
C TYR A 106 1.43 6.41 -6.25
N ILE A 107 1.90 5.62 -5.28
CA ILE A 107 2.61 4.36 -5.51
C ILE A 107 2.14 3.37 -4.47
N SER A 108 1.86 2.16 -4.93
CA SER A 108 1.42 1.01 -4.17
C SER A 108 2.40 -0.16 -4.34
N TYR A 109 2.15 -1.28 -3.65
CA TYR A 109 2.93 -2.50 -3.90
C TYR A 109 2.66 -3.09 -5.29
N SER A 110 1.53 -2.77 -5.92
CA SER A 110 1.20 -3.24 -7.28
C SER A 110 2.10 -2.64 -8.34
N ASP A 111 2.77 -1.52 -8.05
CA ASP A 111 3.75 -0.89 -8.92
C ASP A 111 5.16 -1.51 -8.79
N SER A 112 5.32 -2.50 -7.90
CA SER A 112 6.56 -3.24 -7.72
C SER A 112 6.62 -4.46 -8.64
N ASP A 113 7.74 -4.62 -9.33
CA ASP A 113 8.08 -5.80 -10.14
C ASP A 113 8.75 -6.93 -9.32
N THR A 114 9.00 -6.72 -8.02
CA THR A 114 9.84 -7.60 -7.18
C THR A 114 9.09 -8.35 -6.05
N VAL A 115 7.78 -8.58 -6.20
CA VAL A 115 6.96 -9.31 -5.21
C VAL A 115 6.79 -10.79 -5.50
#